data_AF-A0A914PDX5-F1
#
_entry.id   AF-A0A914PDX5-F1
#
_cell.length_a   1.000
_cell.length_b   1.000
_cell.length_c   1.000
_cell.angle_alpha   90.00
_cell.angle_beta   90.00
_cell.angle_gamma   90.00
#
_symmetry.space_group_name_H-M   'P 1'
#
loop_
_entity.id
_entity.type
_entity.pdbx_description
1 polymer ?
#
loop_
_entity_poly.entity_id
_entity_poly.type
_entity_poly.pdbx_seq_one_letter_code
_entity_poly.pdbx_strand_id
1 'polypeptide(L)'
;MQQEKYNLFQSQNPEIGYFDVIFDFNGKLLYANKYVLVTSSETLNAWLSDRWTKDENPIKIETYTFDIFYQFCSFLYSGNCKLTEKNIFQLVDTAEFFGIQLLKDFCEEFLIEIFNENNIGKIYEIAERYLLSNLLKEIERYVKQNYKALIMEEKIVNLPKSLVMMICRYHGGEFSAFEAVYKWTENYVKIKKEDLEFEEKCKYKFSEFLPVLFVPEFDANKVFAFLVEKPFLVSVSQLPKIIPNYNGKRIEKLFETVYQMAEYQMKKKLNFSSDEITEEVIRNELKEIIKNIKFSEMSLNFVLEFIVDQDFPFPSNILELLTECKRNDHQEEKYFKAVNIFIYTKKLISKKF
;
A
#
# COMPACT_ATOMS: atom_id res chain seq x y z
N MET A 1 4.82 -10.14 -49.71
CA MET A 1 5.98 -10.66 -48.96
C MET A 1 5.73 -10.86 -47.46
N GLN A 2 5.49 -9.83 -46.62
CA GLN A 2 5.22 -10.05 -45.18
C GLN A 2 3.91 -10.82 -44.90
N GLN A 3 2.81 -10.44 -45.57
CA GLN A 3 1.52 -11.15 -45.47
C GLN A 3 1.62 -12.64 -45.89
N GLU A 4 2.41 -12.93 -46.94
CA GLU A 4 2.62 -14.31 -47.42
C GLU A 4 3.44 -15.13 -46.43
N LYS A 5 4.51 -14.55 -45.83
CA LYS A 5 5.27 -15.19 -44.76
C LYS A 5 4.38 -15.53 -43.57
N TYR A 6 3.48 -14.63 -43.18
CA TYR A 6 2.52 -14.87 -42.11
C TYR A 6 1.51 -15.99 -42.45
N ASN A 7 0.95 -15.98 -43.66
CA ASN A 7 0.02 -17.03 -44.10
C ASN A 7 0.69 -18.42 -44.11
N LEU A 8 1.97 -18.49 -44.51
CA LEU A 8 2.76 -19.71 -44.43
C LEU A 8 2.96 -20.14 -42.97
N PHE A 9 3.37 -19.24 -42.08
CA PHE A 9 3.52 -19.51 -40.65
C PHE A 9 2.21 -19.99 -40.00
N GLN A 10 1.07 -19.38 -40.34
CA GLN A 10 -0.25 -19.77 -39.83
C GLN A 10 -0.68 -21.17 -40.28
N SER A 11 -0.33 -21.56 -41.51
CA SER A 11 -0.71 -22.87 -42.05
C SER A 11 -0.09 -24.04 -41.29
N GLN A 12 1.04 -23.82 -40.59
CA GLN A 12 1.83 -24.84 -39.89
C GLN A 12 2.08 -26.09 -40.77
N ASN A 13 2.00 -25.95 -42.09
CA ASN A 13 2.10 -27.08 -43.01
C ASN A 13 3.58 -27.24 -43.43
N PRO A 14 4.26 -28.29 -42.94
CA PRO A 14 5.68 -28.50 -43.22
C PRO A 14 5.98 -28.73 -44.71
N GLU A 15 4.99 -29.10 -45.54
CA GLU A 15 5.17 -29.29 -46.98
C GLU A 15 5.00 -28.00 -47.81
N ILE A 16 4.40 -26.95 -47.24
CA ILE A 16 4.10 -25.70 -47.95
C ILE A 16 5.04 -24.56 -47.50
N GLY A 17 5.54 -24.59 -46.27
CA GLY A 17 6.46 -23.57 -45.73
C GLY A 17 7.92 -24.01 -45.75
N TYR A 18 8.81 -23.11 -46.16
CA TYR A 18 10.27 -23.29 -46.08
C TYR A 18 10.79 -23.18 -44.63
N PHE A 19 10.29 -23.99 -43.70
CA PHE A 19 10.68 -23.95 -42.28
C PHE A 19 12.02 -24.65 -42.04
N ASP A 20 12.92 -23.99 -41.34
CA ASP A 20 14.29 -24.47 -41.05
C ASP A 20 14.57 -24.59 -39.54
N VAL A 21 13.54 -24.38 -38.71
CA VAL A 21 13.56 -24.67 -37.26
C VAL A 21 12.19 -25.17 -36.79
N ILE A 22 12.22 -26.13 -35.85
CA ILE A 22 11.05 -26.72 -35.22
C ILE A 22 11.18 -26.55 -33.71
N PHE A 23 10.14 -26.05 -33.05
CA PHE A 23 10.04 -26.00 -31.59
C PHE A 23 9.07 -27.06 -31.08
N ASP A 24 9.43 -27.79 -30.04
CA ASP A 24 8.62 -28.84 -29.43
C ASP A 24 8.14 -28.40 -28.04
N PHE A 25 6.81 -28.35 -27.88
CA PHE A 25 6.10 -28.06 -26.64
C PHE A 25 5.39 -29.32 -26.15
N ASN A 26 6.16 -30.28 -25.62
CA ASN A 26 5.66 -31.57 -25.11
C ASN A 26 4.83 -32.36 -26.14
N GLY A 27 5.35 -32.49 -27.36
CA GLY A 27 4.72 -33.19 -28.48
C GLY A 27 3.91 -32.29 -29.40
N LYS A 28 3.66 -31.03 -29.02
CA LYS A 28 3.04 -30.03 -29.90
C LYS A 28 4.12 -29.23 -30.63
N LEU A 29 4.24 -29.44 -31.94
CA LEU A 29 5.28 -28.85 -32.76
C LEU A 29 4.87 -27.49 -33.33
N LEU A 30 5.83 -26.55 -33.35
CA LEU A 30 5.73 -25.26 -34.01
C LEU A 30 6.82 -25.13 -35.07
N TYR A 31 6.42 -24.92 -36.31
CA TYR A 31 7.34 -24.73 -37.44
C TYR A 31 7.58 -23.24 -37.69
N ALA A 32 8.84 -22.83 -37.84
CA ALA A 32 9.22 -21.43 -38.03
C ALA A 32 10.48 -21.27 -38.92
N ASN A 33 10.85 -20.02 -39.19
CA ASN A 33 12.00 -19.64 -40.01
C ASN A 33 13.05 -18.95 -39.14
N LYS A 34 14.26 -19.52 -39.07
CA LYS A 34 15.42 -18.97 -38.37
C LYS A 34 15.65 -17.53 -38.77
N TYR A 35 15.64 -17.25 -40.08
CA TYR A 35 15.86 -15.90 -40.61
C TYR A 35 14.92 -14.86 -39.97
N VAL A 36 13.61 -15.12 -39.94
CA VAL A 36 12.63 -14.18 -39.37
C VAL A 36 12.89 -13.95 -37.89
N LEU A 37 13.17 -15.02 -37.15
CA LEU A 37 13.40 -14.96 -35.70
C LEU A 37 14.68 -14.17 -35.38
N VAL A 38 15.81 -14.47 -36.02
CA VAL A 38 17.10 -13.83 -35.71
C VAL A 38 17.16 -12.38 -36.17
N THR A 39 16.46 -12.02 -37.26
CA THR A 39 16.41 -10.62 -37.69
C THR A 39 15.48 -9.77 -36.83
N SER A 40 14.58 -10.40 -36.06
CA SER A 40 13.61 -9.68 -35.23
C SER A 40 14.17 -9.29 -33.87
N SER A 41 15.16 -10.01 -33.35
CA SER A 41 15.75 -9.73 -32.04
C SER A 41 17.15 -10.33 -31.90
N GLU A 42 18.09 -9.51 -31.44
CA GLU A 42 19.45 -9.94 -31.07
C GLU A 42 19.41 -10.94 -29.90
N THR A 43 18.53 -10.73 -28.92
CA THR A 43 18.36 -11.63 -27.78
C THR A 43 17.80 -12.98 -28.21
N LEU A 44 16.82 -12.97 -29.12
CA LEU A 44 16.28 -14.20 -29.70
C LEU A 44 17.34 -14.92 -30.54
N ASN A 45 18.17 -14.17 -31.29
CA ASN A 45 19.29 -14.73 -32.02
C ASN A 45 20.31 -15.41 -31.11
N ALA A 46 20.72 -14.76 -30.02
CA ALA A 46 21.62 -15.36 -29.03
C ALA A 46 21.01 -16.61 -28.38
N TRP A 47 19.74 -16.51 -27.97
CA TRP A 47 19.00 -17.62 -27.34
C TRP A 47 18.86 -18.85 -28.26
N LEU A 48 18.77 -18.65 -29.58
CA LEU A 48 18.71 -19.72 -30.56
C LEU A 48 20.09 -20.24 -30.98
N SER A 49 21.09 -19.37 -31.09
CA SER A 49 22.45 -19.73 -31.51
C SER A 49 23.09 -20.79 -30.60
N ASP A 50 22.90 -20.66 -29.29
CA ASP A 50 23.40 -21.63 -28.29
C ASP A 50 22.76 -23.02 -28.44
N ARG A 51 21.56 -23.10 -29.02
CA ARG A 51 20.81 -24.35 -29.21
C ARG A 51 21.13 -24.97 -30.57
N TRP A 52 21.33 -24.14 -31.59
CA TRP A 52 21.73 -24.62 -32.92
C TRP A 52 23.14 -25.19 -32.94
N THR A 53 24.07 -24.64 -32.15
CA THR A 53 25.44 -25.19 -32.03
C THR A 53 25.48 -26.59 -31.41
N LYS A 54 24.38 -27.03 -30.78
CA LYS A 54 24.21 -28.35 -30.19
C LYS A 54 23.40 -29.32 -31.06
N ASP A 55 23.09 -28.94 -32.31
CA ASP A 55 22.22 -29.68 -33.23
C ASP A 55 20.85 -30.05 -32.63
N GLU A 56 20.32 -29.23 -31.72
CA GLU A 56 18.99 -29.44 -31.13
C GLU A 56 17.89 -29.15 -32.18
N ASN A 57 17.29 -30.19 -32.74
CA ASN A 57 16.11 -30.09 -33.60
C ASN A 57 15.22 -31.35 -33.48
N PRO A 58 13.97 -31.23 -32.99
CA PRO A 58 13.30 -30.01 -32.56
C PRO A 58 13.88 -29.41 -31.28
N ILE A 59 13.80 -28.09 -31.15
CA ILE A 59 14.19 -27.35 -29.96
C ILE A 59 13.09 -27.51 -28.91
N LYS A 60 13.38 -28.18 -27.80
CA LYS A 60 12.41 -28.35 -26.70
C LYS A 60 12.25 -27.06 -25.92
N ILE A 61 10.99 -26.59 -25.79
CA ILE A 61 10.64 -25.38 -25.06
C ILE A 61 9.77 -25.74 -23.85
N GLU A 62 10.32 -25.54 -22.66
CA GLU A 62 9.62 -25.76 -21.39
C GLU A 62 9.23 -24.45 -20.70
N THR A 63 9.89 -23.34 -21.06
CA THR A 63 9.71 -22.03 -20.41
C THR A 63 8.48 -21.26 -20.88
N TYR A 64 7.94 -21.63 -22.05
CA TYR A 64 6.76 -21.00 -22.64
C TYR A 64 5.72 -22.05 -22.98
N THR A 65 4.44 -21.68 -22.91
CA THR A 65 3.39 -22.49 -23.52
C THR A 65 3.41 -22.28 -25.03
N PHE A 66 2.91 -23.28 -25.77
CA PHE A 66 2.76 -23.17 -27.22
C PHE A 66 2.01 -21.89 -27.62
N ASP A 67 0.91 -21.57 -26.93
CA ASP A 67 0.04 -20.47 -27.32
C ASP A 67 0.72 -19.11 -27.18
N ILE A 68 1.51 -18.89 -26.12
CA ILE A 68 2.28 -17.64 -25.96
C ILE A 68 3.33 -17.51 -27.04
N PHE A 69 4.13 -18.56 -27.25
CA PHE A 69 5.20 -18.52 -28.24
C PHE A 69 4.66 -18.41 -29.66
N TYR A 70 3.52 -19.03 -29.94
CA TYR A 70 2.80 -18.89 -31.21
C TYR A 70 2.32 -17.46 -31.46
N GLN A 71 1.73 -16.79 -30.46
CA GLN A 71 1.32 -15.39 -30.59
C GLN A 71 2.52 -14.46 -30.75
N PHE A 72 3.61 -14.72 -30.03
CA PHE A 72 4.87 -14.01 -30.19
C PHE A 72 5.41 -14.14 -31.62
N CYS A 73 5.55 -15.37 -32.14
CA CYS A 73 5.98 -15.59 -33.52
C CYS A 73 4.98 -14.99 -34.53
N SER A 74 3.67 -15.10 -34.30
CA SER A 74 2.66 -14.46 -35.15
C SER A 74 2.90 -12.96 -35.30
N PHE A 75 3.26 -12.30 -34.20
CA PHE A 75 3.62 -10.89 -34.20
C PHE A 75 4.90 -10.62 -35.00
N LEU A 76 5.95 -11.42 -34.84
CA LEU A 76 7.19 -11.25 -35.61
C LEU A 76 6.98 -11.37 -37.12
N TYR A 77 6.01 -12.19 -37.54
CA TYR A 77 5.72 -12.43 -38.96
C TYR A 77 4.78 -11.39 -39.58
N SER A 78 3.84 -10.82 -38.81
CA SER A 78 2.77 -9.97 -39.35
C SER A 78 2.66 -8.58 -38.72
N GLY A 79 3.38 -8.31 -37.64
CA GLY A 79 3.14 -7.17 -36.78
C GLY A 79 1.84 -7.25 -35.97
N ASN A 80 1.19 -8.42 -35.90
CA ASN A 80 -0.08 -8.60 -35.20
C ASN A 80 -0.13 -9.95 -34.46
N CYS A 81 -0.83 -9.96 -33.32
CA CYS A 81 -1.13 -11.17 -32.57
C CYS A 81 -2.46 -11.00 -31.81
N LYS A 82 -3.04 -12.13 -31.40
CA LYS A 82 -4.29 -12.14 -30.64
C LYS A 82 -4.00 -11.91 -29.15
N LEU A 83 -4.31 -10.71 -28.68
CA LEU A 83 -4.26 -10.36 -27.27
C LEU A 83 -5.58 -10.72 -26.55
N THR A 84 -5.44 -11.18 -25.31
CA THR A 84 -6.54 -11.56 -24.41
C THR A 84 -6.10 -11.28 -22.98
N GLU A 85 -7.03 -11.15 -22.04
CA GLU A 85 -6.71 -10.99 -20.61
C GLU A 85 -5.87 -12.14 -20.03
N LYS A 86 -5.90 -13.32 -20.65
CA LYS A 86 -5.19 -14.52 -20.19
C LYS A 86 -3.73 -14.55 -20.63
N ASN A 87 -3.41 -14.00 -21.80
CA ASN A 87 -2.07 -14.09 -22.40
C ASN A 87 -1.28 -12.78 -22.32
N ILE A 88 -1.95 -11.65 -22.06
CA ILE A 88 -1.35 -10.32 -22.16
C ILE A 88 -0.10 -10.17 -21.27
N PHE A 89 -0.16 -10.62 -20.02
CA PHE A 89 0.98 -10.48 -19.10
C PHE A 89 2.18 -11.31 -19.56
N GLN A 90 1.96 -12.57 -19.96
CA GLN A 90 3.04 -13.40 -20.48
C GLN A 90 3.62 -12.85 -21.80
N LEU A 91 2.80 -12.19 -22.62
CA LEU A 91 3.27 -11.55 -23.86
C LEU A 91 4.08 -10.28 -23.58
N VAL A 92 3.72 -9.47 -22.58
CA VAL A 92 4.56 -8.35 -22.13
C VAL A 92 5.90 -8.87 -21.63
N ASP A 93 5.91 -9.90 -20.78
CA ASP A 93 7.13 -10.53 -20.26
C ASP A 93 8.01 -11.07 -21.41
N THR A 94 7.38 -11.69 -22.40
CA THR A 94 8.06 -12.23 -23.58
C THR A 94 8.64 -11.11 -24.46
N ALA A 95 7.89 -10.03 -24.67
CA ALA A 95 8.33 -8.87 -25.42
C ALA A 95 9.52 -8.19 -24.74
N GLU A 96 9.48 -8.04 -23.42
CA GLU A 96 10.61 -7.51 -22.64
C GLU A 96 11.83 -8.42 -22.75
N PHE A 97 11.66 -9.72 -22.50
CA PHE A 97 12.77 -10.68 -22.52
C PHE A 97 13.49 -10.71 -23.87
N PHE A 98 12.73 -10.72 -24.97
CA PHE A 98 13.31 -10.72 -26.32
C PHE A 98 13.57 -9.32 -26.86
N GLY A 99 13.32 -8.24 -26.11
CA GLY A 99 13.56 -6.87 -26.56
C GLY A 99 12.73 -6.43 -27.76
N ILE A 100 11.50 -6.95 -27.92
CA ILE A 100 10.59 -6.57 -29.01
C ILE A 100 9.73 -5.38 -28.58
N GLN A 101 10.26 -4.16 -28.70
CA GLN A 101 9.57 -2.95 -28.26
C GLN A 101 8.21 -2.76 -28.93
N LEU A 102 8.09 -3.04 -30.24
CA LEU A 102 6.80 -2.92 -30.95
C LEU A 102 5.71 -3.84 -30.39
N LEU A 103 6.06 -5.04 -29.91
CA LEU A 103 5.10 -5.94 -29.27
C LEU A 103 4.72 -5.44 -27.88
N LYS A 104 5.68 -4.88 -27.15
CA LYS A 104 5.46 -4.29 -25.83
C LYS A 104 4.51 -3.09 -25.94
N ASP A 105 4.72 -2.20 -26.92
CA ASP A 105 3.82 -1.08 -27.21
C ASP A 105 2.42 -1.57 -27.61
N PHE A 106 2.34 -2.60 -28.47
CA PHE A 106 1.06 -3.20 -28.86
C PHE A 106 0.30 -3.80 -27.68
N CYS A 107 1.02 -4.44 -26.74
CA CYS A 107 0.45 -4.93 -25.49
C CYS A 107 0.01 -3.80 -24.56
N GLU A 108 0.78 -2.71 -24.51
CA GLU A 108 0.49 -1.53 -23.70
C GLU A 108 -0.84 -0.87 -24.14
N GLU A 109 -1.05 -0.67 -25.44
CA GLU A 109 -2.31 -0.12 -25.99
C GLU A 109 -3.51 -1.01 -25.61
N PHE A 110 -3.38 -2.33 -25.73
CA PHE A 110 -4.45 -3.24 -25.32
C PHE A 110 -4.73 -3.15 -23.81
N LEU A 111 -3.69 -3.03 -22.97
CA LEU A 111 -3.86 -2.85 -21.52
C LEU A 111 -4.57 -1.53 -21.18
N ILE A 112 -4.31 -0.47 -21.94
CA ILE A 112 -5.01 0.82 -21.82
C ILE A 112 -6.51 0.66 -22.12
N GLU A 113 -6.87 -0.15 -23.11
CA GLU A 113 -8.28 -0.38 -23.48
C GLU A 113 -9.06 -1.20 -22.43
N ILE A 114 -8.40 -2.13 -21.73
CA ILE A 114 -9.10 -3.09 -20.86
C ILE A 114 -9.05 -2.78 -19.37
N PHE A 115 -8.18 -1.86 -18.92
CA PHE A 115 -8.08 -1.58 -17.49
C PHE A 115 -9.33 -0.87 -16.98
N ASN A 116 -9.73 -1.23 -15.77
CA ASN A 116 -10.89 -0.73 -15.07
C ASN A 116 -10.69 -0.88 -13.56
N GLU A 117 -11.66 -0.43 -12.77
CA GLU A 117 -11.59 -0.46 -11.31
C GLU A 117 -11.31 -1.85 -10.69
N ASN A 118 -11.69 -2.94 -11.35
CA ASN A 118 -11.56 -4.29 -10.81
C ASN A 118 -10.17 -4.92 -11.07
N ASN A 119 -9.48 -4.48 -12.13
CA ASN A 119 -8.20 -5.06 -12.55
C ASN A 119 -7.01 -4.07 -12.49
N ILE A 120 -7.27 -2.78 -12.17
CA ILE A 120 -6.26 -1.72 -12.12
C ILE A 120 -5.05 -2.07 -11.27
N GLY A 121 -5.24 -2.77 -10.13
CA GLY A 121 -4.13 -3.18 -9.27
C GLY A 121 -3.14 -4.09 -9.99
N LYS A 122 -3.61 -5.17 -10.63
CA LYS A 122 -2.76 -6.12 -11.36
C LYS A 122 -2.12 -5.49 -12.59
N ILE A 123 -2.88 -4.68 -13.34
CA ILE A 123 -2.38 -4.00 -14.53
C ILE A 123 -1.31 -2.98 -14.13
N TYR A 124 -1.49 -2.26 -13.03
CA TYR A 124 -0.51 -1.32 -12.52
C TYR A 124 0.82 -1.98 -12.11
N GLU A 125 0.79 -3.16 -11.47
CA GLU A 125 2.02 -3.91 -11.14
C GLU A 125 2.83 -4.26 -12.38
N ILE A 126 2.15 -4.67 -13.45
CA ILE A 126 2.78 -4.98 -14.73
C ILE A 126 3.31 -3.69 -15.37
N ALA A 127 2.54 -2.61 -15.34
CA ALA A 127 2.95 -1.31 -15.87
C ALA A 127 4.21 -0.77 -15.16
N GLU A 128 4.28 -0.87 -13.83
CA GLU A 128 5.48 -0.49 -13.06
C GLU A 128 6.66 -1.41 -13.35
N ARG A 129 6.44 -2.73 -13.37
CA ARG A 129 7.52 -3.72 -13.59
C ARG A 129 8.20 -3.53 -14.94
N TYR A 130 7.41 -3.30 -15.99
CA TYR A 130 7.90 -3.18 -17.37
C TYR A 130 8.03 -1.73 -17.83
N LEU A 131 7.85 -0.74 -16.96
CA LEU A 131 7.95 0.69 -17.28
C LEU A 131 7.06 1.12 -18.46
N LEU A 132 5.83 0.60 -18.51
CA LEU A 132 4.82 0.92 -19.53
C LEU A 132 4.31 2.36 -19.30
N SER A 133 5.01 3.32 -19.89
CA SER A 133 4.93 4.73 -19.53
C SER A 133 3.62 5.40 -19.95
N ASN A 134 3.00 4.98 -21.06
CA ASN A 134 1.72 5.51 -21.49
C ASN A 134 0.58 4.95 -20.63
N LEU A 135 0.63 3.65 -20.33
CA LEU A 135 -0.32 3.01 -19.43
C LEU A 135 -0.24 3.59 -18.01
N LEU A 136 0.95 3.83 -17.48
CA LEU A 136 1.12 4.50 -16.17
C LEU A 136 0.49 5.90 -16.16
N LYS A 137 0.62 6.67 -17.25
CA LYS A 137 -0.01 7.99 -17.37
C LYS A 137 -1.54 7.90 -17.42
N GLU A 138 -2.09 6.95 -18.18
CA GLU A 138 -3.54 6.76 -18.27
C GLU A 138 -4.13 6.24 -16.95
N ILE A 139 -3.42 5.34 -16.24
CA ILE A 139 -3.79 4.93 -14.89
C ILE A 139 -3.78 6.12 -13.93
N GLU A 140 -2.73 6.95 -13.95
CA GLU A 140 -2.67 8.14 -13.09
C GLU A 140 -3.81 9.12 -13.40
N ARG A 141 -4.11 9.34 -14.68
CA ARG A 141 -5.25 10.15 -15.13
C ARG A 141 -6.57 9.60 -14.59
N TYR A 142 -6.76 8.28 -14.67
CA TYR A 142 -7.94 7.61 -14.13
C TYR A 142 -8.04 7.76 -12.61
N VAL A 143 -6.95 7.55 -11.87
CA VAL A 143 -6.88 7.72 -10.41
C VAL A 143 -7.26 9.15 -10.04
N LYS A 144 -6.70 10.15 -10.72
CA LYS A 144 -7.01 11.56 -10.48
C LYS A 144 -8.50 11.89 -10.66
N GLN A 145 -9.19 11.19 -11.56
CA GLN A 145 -10.62 11.40 -11.80
C GLN A 145 -11.51 10.58 -10.83
N ASN A 146 -11.04 9.45 -10.32
CA ASN A 146 -11.84 8.45 -9.63
C ASN A 146 -11.36 8.08 -8.22
N TYR A 147 -10.41 8.83 -7.63
CA TYR A 147 -9.76 8.50 -6.35
C TYR A 147 -10.76 8.21 -5.22
N LYS A 148 -11.90 8.92 -5.16
CA LYS A 148 -12.93 8.71 -4.13
C LYS A 148 -13.55 7.32 -4.17
N ALA A 149 -13.75 6.77 -5.37
CA ALA A 149 -14.28 5.42 -5.55
C ALA A 149 -13.21 4.36 -5.26
N LEU A 150 -11.95 4.65 -5.59
CA LEU A 150 -10.82 3.73 -5.39
C LEU A 150 -10.40 3.60 -3.91
N ILE A 151 -10.65 4.63 -3.12
CA ILE A 151 -10.25 4.65 -1.70
C ILE A 151 -11.24 3.94 -0.77
N MET A 152 -12.37 3.46 -1.30
CA MET A 152 -13.28 2.60 -0.56
C MET A 152 -12.55 1.35 -0.06
N GLU A 153 -12.84 0.98 1.18
CA GLU A 153 -12.07 0.03 1.97
C GLU A 153 -11.91 -1.33 1.30
N GLU A 154 -12.98 -1.85 0.68
CA GLU A 154 -12.96 -3.15 0.00
C GLU A 154 -12.03 -3.18 -1.21
N LYS A 155 -11.85 -2.03 -1.89
CA LYS A 155 -11.02 -1.92 -3.08
C LYS A 155 -9.56 -1.68 -2.72
N ILE A 156 -9.31 -0.77 -1.78
CA ILE A 156 -7.95 -0.32 -1.50
C ILE A 156 -7.07 -1.42 -0.93
N VAL A 157 -7.59 -2.30 -0.06
CA VAL A 157 -6.82 -3.30 0.71
C VAL A 157 -6.05 -4.30 -0.16
N ASN A 158 -6.46 -4.46 -1.42
CA ASN A 158 -5.85 -5.40 -2.38
C ASN A 158 -4.96 -4.70 -3.41
N LEU A 159 -4.81 -3.37 -3.35
CA LEU A 159 -4.01 -2.63 -4.31
C LEU A 159 -2.52 -2.66 -3.96
N PRO A 160 -1.64 -2.52 -4.97
CA PRO A 160 -0.21 -2.35 -4.75
C PRO A 160 0.07 -1.08 -3.95
N LYS A 161 1.11 -1.11 -3.11
CA LYS A 161 1.50 0.02 -2.25
C LYS A 161 1.68 1.34 -3.03
N SER A 162 2.38 1.28 -4.15
CA SER A 162 2.68 2.40 -5.04
C SER A 162 1.40 3.03 -5.60
N LEU A 163 0.41 2.20 -5.94
CA LEU A 163 -0.92 2.67 -6.36
C LEU A 163 -1.68 3.34 -5.22
N VAL A 164 -1.65 2.76 -4.01
CA VAL A 164 -2.23 3.39 -2.81
C VAL A 164 -1.58 4.74 -2.51
N MET A 165 -0.25 4.83 -2.60
CA MET A 165 0.45 6.11 -2.47
C MET A 165 -0.01 7.12 -3.53
N MET A 166 -0.18 6.69 -4.78
CA MET A 166 -0.68 7.56 -5.86
C MET A 166 -2.10 8.07 -5.55
N ILE A 167 -3.01 7.21 -5.09
CA ILE A 167 -4.36 7.60 -4.66
C ILE A 167 -4.27 8.64 -3.54
N CYS A 168 -3.43 8.42 -2.53
CA CYS A 168 -3.23 9.34 -1.42
C CYS A 168 -2.61 10.69 -1.84
N ARG A 169 -1.87 10.79 -2.95
CA ARG A 169 -1.42 12.10 -3.44
C ARG A 169 -2.58 13.02 -3.86
N TYR A 170 -3.70 12.44 -4.30
CA TYR A 170 -4.88 13.18 -4.73
C TYR A 170 -5.94 13.30 -3.62
N HIS A 171 -6.01 12.32 -2.71
CA HIS A 171 -7.04 12.23 -1.67
C HIS A 171 -6.50 12.40 -0.24
N GLY A 172 -5.19 12.52 -0.05
CA GLY A 172 -4.53 12.53 1.26
C GLY A 172 -4.99 13.65 2.20
N GLY A 173 -5.64 14.68 1.61
CA GLY A 173 -6.37 15.79 2.22
C GLY A 173 -7.62 15.42 3.02
N GLU A 174 -8.07 14.17 3.02
CA GLU A 174 -9.31 13.78 3.69
C GLU A 174 -9.05 12.71 4.75
N PHE A 175 -9.82 12.75 5.85
CA PHE A 175 -9.75 11.71 6.89
C PHE A 175 -9.93 10.29 6.35
N SER A 176 -10.77 10.11 5.32
CA SER A 176 -10.99 8.82 4.67
C SER A 176 -9.71 8.24 4.04
N ALA A 177 -8.74 9.07 3.64
CA ALA A 177 -7.42 8.59 3.20
C ALA A 177 -6.65 7.93 4.34
N PHE A 178 -6.70 8.54 5.52
CA PHE A 178 -6.04 8.05 6.71
C PHE A 178 -6.59 6.69 7.13
N GLU A 179 -7.93 6.56 7.17
CA GLU A 179 -8.61 5.32 7.48
C GLU A 179 -8.29 4.22 6.45
N ALA A 180 -8.34 4.55 5.16
CA ALA A 180 -8.09 3.61 4.08
C ALA A 180 -6.64 3.09 4.09
N VAL A 181 -5.65 3.96 4.33
CA VAL A 181 -4.24 3.55 4.49
C VAL A 181 -4.09 2.62 5.68
N TYR A 182 -4.74 2.90 6.81
CA TYR A 182 -4.68 1.97 7.95
C TYR A 182 -5.26 0.60 7.58
N LYS A 183 -6.41 0.54 6.90
CA LYS A 183 -7.02 -0.73 6.49
C LYS A 183 -6.12 -1.50 5.53
N TRP A 184 -5.49 -0.81 4.59
CA TRP A 184 -4.46 -1.39 3.73
C TRP A 184 -3.28 -1.95 4.54
N THR A 185 -2.74 -1.17 5.47
CA THR A 185 -1.64 -1.57 6.34
C THR A 185 -2.00 -2.78 7.19
N GLU A 186 -3.18 -2.78 7.80
CA GLU A 186 -3.68 -3.87 8.61
C GLU A 186 -3.79 -5.16 7.79
N ASN A 187 -4.37 -5.09 6.58
CA ASN A 187 -4.48 -6.24 5.70
C ASN A 187 -3.10 -6.78 5.29
N TYR A 188 -2.18 -5.88 4.89
CA TYR A 188 -0.81 -6.24 4.53
C TYR A 188 -0.08 -6.97 5.67
N VAL A 189 -0.21 -6.47 6.91
CA VAL A 189 0.42 -7.07 8.09
C VAL A 189 -0.22 -8.42 8.45
N LYS A 190 -1.54 -8.56 8.33
CA LYS A 190 -2.24 -9.84 8.60
C LYS A 190 -1.81 -10.95 7.64
N ILE A 191 -1.54 -10.62 6.38
CA ILE A 191 -1.12 -11.59 5.36
C ILE A 191 0.34 -12.02 5.58
N LYS A 192 1.23 -11.09 5.96
CA LYS A 192 2.65 -11.40 6.21
C LYS A 192 2.88 -11.93 7.63
N LYS A 193 2.84 -13.25 7.77
CA LYS A 193 3.17 -14.01 9.00
C LYS A 193 4.67 -13.91 9.34
N GLU A 194 5.09 -12.75 9.85
CA GLU A 194 6.45 -12.48 10.34
C GLU A 194 6.51 -12.49 11.89
N ASP A 195 7.71 -12.47 12.48
CA ASP A 195 7.94 -12.66 13.93
C ASP A 195 7.72 -11.41 14.82
N LEU A 196 7.56 -10.21 14.25
CA LEU A 196 7.31 -8.98 15.02
C LEU A 196 5.88 -8.89 15.58
N GLU A 197 5.70 -8.14 16.67
CA GLU A 197 4.39 -7.78 17.21
C GLU A 197 3.56 -6.97 16.19
N PHE A 198 2.26 -7.25 16.14
CA PHE A 198 1.34 -6.68 15.14
C PHE A 198 1.34 -5.14 15.10
N GLU A 199 1.39 -4.50 16.27
CA GLU A 199 1.36 -3.03 16.40
C GLU A 199 2.61 -2.38 15.80
N GLU A 200 3.79 -2.98 16.03
CA GLU A 200 5.05 -2.45 15.54
C GLU A 200 5.15 -2.55 14.01
N LYS A 201 4.67 -3.66 13.43
CA LYS A 201 4.56 -3.82 11.97
C LYS A 201 3.63 -2.78 11.36
N CYS A 202 2.47 -2.55 11.99
CA CYS A 202 1.53 -1.55 11.52
C CYS A 202 2.13 -0.15 11.57
N LYS A 203 2.80 0.21 12.66
CA LYS A 203 3.52 1.49 12.79
C LYS A 203 4.53 1.70 11.67
N TYR A 204 5.42 0.73 11.46
CA TYR A 204 6.45 0.81 10.42
C TYR A 204 5.81 0.97 9.04
N LYS A 205 4.84 0.11 8.72
CA LYS A 205 4.24 0.08 7.39
C LYS A 205 3.37 1.30 7.11
N PHE A 206 2.61 1.77 8.09
CA PHE A 206 1.81 2.99 8.00
C PHE A 206 2.70 4.22 7.78
N SER A 207 3.88 4.25 8.43
CA SER A 207 4.81 5.39 8.34
C SER A 207 5.28 5.69 6.91
N GLU A 208 5.29 4.69 6.02
CA GLU A 208 5.64 4.85 4.60
C GLU A 208 4.67 5.78 3.85
N PHE A 209 3.43 5.95 4.34
CA PHE A 209 2.40 6.79 3.72
C PHE A 209 2.33 8.21 4.30
N LEU A 210 3.00 8.48 5.43
CA LEU A 210 2.97 9.81 6.06
C LEU A 210 3.33 10.98 5.12
N PRO A 211 4.27 10.84 4.16
CA PRO A 211 4.58 11.94 3.24
C PRO A 211 3.43 12.34 2.30
N VAL A 212 2.43 11.48 2.12
CA VAL A 212 1.26 11.71 1.25
C VAL A 212 -0.05 11.85 2.03
N LEU A 213 0.01 11.78 3.37
CA LEU A 213 -1.14 12.01 4.25
C LEU A 213 -1.01 13.40 4.86
N PHE A 214 -1.85 14.32 4.41
CA PHE A 214 -1.94 15.68 4.95
C PHE A 214 -3.40 15.91 5.32
N VAL A 215 -3.72 15.95 6.61
CA VAL A 215 -5.10 16.16 7.01
C VAL A 215 -5.31 17.65 7.36
N PRO A 216 -6.21 18.35 6.66
CA PRO A 216 -6.57 19.73 6.97
C PRO A 216 -7.02 19.87 8.42
N GLU A 217 -6.81 21.06 8.96
CA GLU A 217 -7.06 21.36 10.38
C GLU A 217 -8.51 21.12 10.83
N PHE A 218 -9.48 21.11 9.90
CA PHE A 218 -10.89 20.83 10.24
C PHE A 218 -11.17 19.33 10.47
N ASP A 219 -10.39 18.44 9.87
CA ASP A 219 -10.51 16.98 10.03
C ASP A 219 -9.55 16.43 11.10
N ALA A 220 -8.73 17.28 11.70
CA ALA A 220 -7.78 16.92 12.76
C ALA A 220 -8.44 16.13 13.90
N ASN A 221 -9.65 16.52 14.33
CA ASN A 221 -10.40 15.82 15.37
C ASN A 221 -10.72 14.36 15.01
N LYS A 222 -11.00 14.07 13.72
CA LYS A 222 -11.25 12.69 13.27
C LYS A 222 -9.97 11.87 13.29
N VAL A 223 -8.85 12.45 12.89
CA VAL A 223 -7.53 11.80 12.98
C VAL A 223 -7.18 11.50 14.43
N PHE A 224 -7.39 12.45 15.33
CA PHE A 224 -7.19 12.20 16.77
C PHE A 224 -8.15 11.12 17.28
N ALA A 225 -9.44 11.20 16.94
CA ALA A 225 -10.46 10.19 17.25
C ALA A 225 -10.05 8.78 16.75
N PHE A 226 -9.32 8.70 15.64
CA PHE A 226 -8.82 7.45 15.09
C PHE A 226 -7.56 6.95 15.80
N LEU A 227 -6.62 7.87 16.10
CA LEU A 227 -5.40 7.57 16.84
C LEU A 227 -5.70 7.17 18.30
N VAL A 228 -6.86 7.52 18.86
CA VAL A 228 -7.41 6.95 20.11
C VAL A 228 -7.39 5.45 20.11
N GLU A 229 -7.93 4.89 19.03
CA GLU A 229 -8.18 3.48 18.92
C GLU A 229 -6.89 2.76 18.55
N LYS A 230 -5.95 3.47 17.91
CA LYS A 230 -4.75 2.94 17.27
C LYS A 230 -3.53 3.85 17.52
N PRO A 231 -3.15 4.09 18.79
CA PRO A 231 -2.11 5.05 19.16
C PRO A 231 -0.70 4.64 18.71
N PHE A 232 -0.48 3.36 18.41
CA PHE A 232 0.79 2.85 17.92
C PHE A 232 1.15 3.32 16.49
N LEU A 233 0.18 3.78 15.70
CA LEU A 233 0.38 4.06 14.26
C LEU A 233 1.32 5.21 13.96
N VAL A 234 1.31 6.24 14.80
CA VAL A 234 1.99 7.51 14.57
C VAL A 234 2.63 7.96 15.88
N SER A 235 3.87 8.46 15.85
CA SER A 235 4.48 9.10 17.02
C SER A 235 4.07 10.57 17.12
N VAL A 236 4.15 11.15 18.31
CA VAL A 236 3.75 12.55 18.53
C VAL A 236 4.52 13.49 17.62
N SER A 237 5.82 13.26 17.50
CA SER A 237 6.74 14.01 16.66
C SER A 237 6.36 14.00 15.17
N GLN A 238 5.50 13.07 14.74
CA GLN A 238 4.98 12.98 13.37
C GLN A 238 3.66 13.74 13.20
N LEU A 239 2.92 14.07 14.26
CA LEU A 239 1.65 14.80 14.17
C LEU A 239 1.76 16.15 13.44
N PRO A 240 2.79 16.98 13.68
CA PRO A 240 2.94 18.24 12.96
C PRO A 240 3.14 18.06 11.46
N LYS A 241 3.62 16.90 11.01
CA LYS A 241 3.77 16.58 9.57
C LYS A 241 2.43 16.22 8.93
N ILE A 242 1.56 15.57 9.69
CA ILE A 242 0.23 15.15 9.24
C ILE A 242 -0.77 16.30 9.33
N ILE A 243 -0.62 17.20 10.31
CA ILE A 243 -1.53 18.32 10.59
C ILE A 243 -0.73 19.64 10.74
N PRO A 244 -0.23 20.24 9.63
CA PRO A 244 0.78 21.31 9.69
C PRO A 244 0.28 22.67 10.21
N ASN A 245 -1.02 22.95 10.11
CA ASN A 245 -1.62 24.22 10.58
C ASN A 245 -2.18 24.12 12.00
N TYR A 246 -1.75 23.12 12.77
CA TYR A 246 -2.21 22.95 14.15
C TYR A 246 -1.66 24.07 15.05
N ASN A 247 -2.43 25.15 15.19
CA ASN A 247 -2.06 26.25 16.07
C ASN A 247 -2.35 25.87 17.54
N GLY A 248 -1.38 26.10 18.42
CA GLY A 248 -1.41 25.66 19.84
C GLY A 248 -2.64 26.08 20.67
N LYS A 249 -3.51 26.97 20.19
CA LYS A 249 -4.82 27.27 20.80
C LYS A 249 -5.77 26.08 20.84
N ARG A 250 -5.52 25.03 20.04
CA ARG A 250 -6.27 23.76 20.09
C ARG A 250 -5.59 22.68 20.92
N ILE A 251 -4.45 22.93 21.57
CA ILE A 251 -3.84 21.99 22.53
C ILE A 251 -4.88 21.51 23.57
N GLU A 252 -5.79 22.38 24.03
CA GLU A 252 -6.98 22.00 24.83
C GLU A 252 -7.88 20.95 24.16
N LYS A 253 -8.06 21.02 22.84
CA LYS A 253 -8.85 20.09 22.01
C LYS A 253 -8.13 18.76 21.78
N LEU A 254 -6.82 18.75 21.55
CA LEU A 254 -6.03 17.51 21.53
C LEU A 254 -6.11 16.84 22.89
N PHE A 255 -5.99 17.63 23.95
CA PHE A 255 -6.11 17.18 25.33
C PHE A 255 -7.53 16.68 25.65
N GLU A 256 -8.59 17.40 25.29
CA GLU A 256 -9.97 16.92 25.36
C GLU A 256 -10.16 15.64 24.56
N THR A 257 -9.53 15.53 23.39
CA THR A 257 -9.62 14.32 22.58
C THR A 257 -8.91 13.18 23.28
N VAL A 258 -7.66 13.36 23.77
CA VAL A 258 -6.88 12.44 24.64
C VAL A 258 -7.70 11.97 25.85
N TYR A 259 -8.45 12.87 26.48
CA TYR A 259 -9.39 12.55 27.56
C TYR A 259 -10.61 11.76 27.09
N GLN A 260 -11.23 12.13 25.97
CA GLN A 260 -12.29 11.34 25.35
C GLN A 260 -11.79 9.96 24.91
N MET A 261 -10.49 9.82 24.54
CA MET A 261 -9.83 8.53 24.27
C MET A 261 -9.86 7.64 25.49
N ALA A 262 -9.41 8.20 26.62
CA ALA A 262 -9.39 7.53 27.91
C ALA A 262 -10.82 7.14 28.33
N GLU A 263 -11.75 8.10 28.30
CA GLU A 263 -13.13 7.94 28.74
C GLU A 263 -13.92 6.93 27.89
N TYR A 264 -13.76 6.94 26.55
CA TYR A 264 -14.44 5.99 25.66
C TYR A 264 -13.94 4.56 25.85
N GLN A 265 -12.62 4.35 25.99
CA GLN A 265 -12.03 3.04 26.28
C GLN A 265 -12.51 2.50 27.64
N MET A 266 -12.74 3.39 28.61
CA MET A 266 -13.35 3.04 29.91
C MET A 266 -14.82 2.65 29.76
N LYS A 267 -15.64 3.46 29.06
CA LYS A 267 -17.08 3.20 28.86
C LYS A 267 -17.34 1.89 28.10
N LYS A 268 -16.56 1.60 27.06
CA LYS A 268 -16.68 0.37 26.25
C LYS A 268 -16.40 -0.91 27.06
N LYS A 269 -15.60 -0.82 28.13
CA LYS A 269 -15.31 -1.96 29.02
C LYS A 269 -16.33 -2.15 30.15
N LEU A 270 -17.18 -1.17 30.44
CA LEU A 270 -17.87 -1.10 31.74
C LEU A 270 -19.40 -0.98 31.73
N ASN A 271 -20.08 -0.79 30.59
CA ASN A 271 -21.56 -0.76 30.55
C ASN A 271 -22.24 0.18 31.59
N PHE A 272 -21.73 1.38 31.83
CA PHE A 272 -22.36 2.34 32.76
C PHE A 272 -23.52 3.13 32.13
N SER A 273 -24.63 3.29 32.87
CA SER A 273 -25.68 4.29 32.62
C SER A 273 -25.37 5.61 33.34
N SER A 274 -25.77 6.74 32.74
CA SER A 274 -25.24 8.09 32.99
C SER A 274 -25.45 8.71 34.37
N ASP A 275 -26.28 8.13 35.24
CA ASP A 275 -26.89 8.90 36.34
C ASP A 275 -26.31 8.64 37.75
N GLU A 276 -25.27 7.81 37.90
CA GLU A 276 -24.64 7.53 39.22
C GLU A 276 -23.11 7.67 39.20
N ILE A 277 -22.60 8.77 38.64
CA ILE A 277 -21.16 8.97 38.51
C ILE A 277 -20.69 10.16 39.35
N THR A 278 -20.14 9.88 40.55
CA THR A 278 -19.40 10.88 41.34
C THR A 278 -17.91 10.83 41.01
N GLU A 279 -17.19 11.94 41.20
CA GLU A 279 -15.75 12.08 40.88
C GLU A 279 -14.86 11.04 41.60
N GLU A 280 -15.32 10.55 42.75
CA GLU A 280 -14.65 9.53 43.57
C GLU A 280 -14.93 8.10 43.07
N VAL A 281 -16.14 7.84 42.57
CA VAL A 281 -16.47 6.60 41.84
C VAL A 281 -15.67 6.54 40.55
N ILE A 282 -15.59 7.63 39.76
CA ILE A 282 -14.72 7.71 38.58
C ILE A 282 -13.27 7.40 38.98
N ARG A 283 -12.75 8.01 40.05
CA ARG A 283 -11.34 7.82 40.47
C ARG A 283 -11.03 6.38 40.89
N ASN A 284 -11.95 5.71 41.56
CA ASN A 284 -11.76 4.34 42.06
C ASN A 284 -12.00 3.30 40.95
N GLU A 285 -13.01 3.50 40.11
CA GLU A 285 -13.20 2.73 38.87
C GLU A 285 -12.01 2.93 37.93
N LEU A 286 -11.53 4.16 37.71
CA LEU A 286 -10.30 4.44 36.95
C LEU A 286 -9.14 3.59 37.43
N LYS A 287 -8.90 3.48 38.74
CA LYS A 287 -7.82 2.64 39.29
C LYS A 287 -8.00 1.16 38.94
N GLU A 288 -9.20 0.61 39.08
CA GLU A 288 -9.51 -0.80 38.76
C GLU A 288 -9.56 -1.08 37.25
N ILE A 289 -10.05 -0.13 36.45
CA ILE A 289 -10.03 -0.18 34.99
C ILE A 289 -8.59 -0.10 34.48
N ILE A 290 -7.77 0.80 35.01
CA ILE A 290 -6.35 0.94 34.66
C ILE A 290 -5.61 -0.38 34.95
N LYS A 291 -5.97 -1.05 36.05
CA LYS A 291 -5.51 -2.41 36.39
C LYS A 291 -5.85 -3.48 35.35
N ASN A 292 -6.92 -3.24 34.59
CA ASN A 292 -7.50 -4.17 33.63
C ASN A 292 -7.40 -3.69 32.16
N ILE A 293 -6.91 -2.46 31.91
CA ILE A 293 -6.58 -1.93 30.58
C ILE A 293 -5.10 -2.17 30.34
N LYS A 294 -4.80 -3.10 29.44
CA LYS A 294 -3.49 -3.16 28.78
C LYS A 294 -3.37 -1.95 27.86
N PHE A 295 -3.03 -0.79 28.41
CA PHE A 295 -2.48 0.31 27.63
C PHE A 295 -1.13 -0.20 27.11
N SER A 296 -0.88 -0.23 25.81
CA SER A 296 0.49 -0.52 25.38
C SER A 296 1.39 0.60 25.88
N GLU A 297 2.62 0.29 26.33
CA GLU A 297 3.58 1.29 26.82
C GLU A 297 3.75 2.45 25.83
N MET A 298 3.66 2.13 24.54
CA MET A 298 3.69 3.07 23.42
C MET A 298 2.61 4.16 23.51
N SER A 299 1.39 3.79 23.90
CA SER A 299 0.26 4.72 23.99
C SER A 299 0.46 5.74 25.12
N LEU A 300 1.10 5.31 26.21
CA LEU A 300 1.47 6.13 27.36
C LEU A 300 2.63 7.08 27.06
N ASN A 301 3.68 6.54 26.43
CA ASN A 301 4.83 7.32 26.03
C ASN A 301 4.46 8.38 24.99
N PHE A 302 3.52 8.07 24.09
CA PHE A 302 2.95 9.06 23.16
C PHE A 302 2.30 10.23 23.91
N VAL A 303 1.43 9.98 24.89
CA VAL A 303 0.81 11.08 25.66
C VAL A 303 1.85 11.90 26.41
N LEU A 304 2.86 11.26 27.00
CA LEU A 304 3.92 11.93 27.76
C LEU A 304 4.87 12.76 26.88
N GLU A 305 5.25 12.26 25.69
CA GLU A 305 6.06 13.01 24.73
C GLU A 305 5.35 14.28 24.27
N PHE A 306 4.05 14.21 23.98
CA PHE A 306 3.26 15.37 23.57
C PHE A 306 3.18 16.46 24.64
N ILE A 307 3.05 16.07 25.90
CA ILE A 307 3.00 17.03 27.02
C ILE A 307 4.33 17.79 27.15
N VAL A 308 5.47 17.11 26.94
CA VAL A 308 6.80 17.68 27.15
C VAL A 308 7.24 18.60 25.99
N ASP A 309 6.85 18.28 24.75
CA ASP A 309 7.34 18.97 23.53
C ASP A 309 6.74 20.37 23.29
N GLN A 310 5.79 20.83 24.13
CA GLN A 310 5.01 22.05 23.89
C GLN A 310 5.57 23.33 24.56
N ASP A 311 6.79 23.33 25.11
CA ASP A 311 7.42 24.48 25.81
C ASP A 311 6.46 25.20 26.79
N PHE A 312 5.53 24.44 27.37
CA PHE A 312 4.49 24.99 28.23
C PHE A 312 5.09 25.17 29.64
N PRO A 313 4.95 26.35 30.28
CA PRO A 313 5.49 26.57 31.61
C PRO A 313 4.65 25.80 32.63
N PHE A 314 5.00 24.54 32.83
CA PHE A 314 4.41 23.69 33.85
C PHE A 314 4.90 24.14 35.23
N PRO A 315 4.01 24.23 36.24
CA PRO A 315 4.47 24.45 37.62
C PRO A 315 5.30 23.25 38.12
N SER A 316 6.18 23.51 39.08
CA SER A 316 7.22 22.58 39.53
C SER A 316 6.70 21.20 39.95
N ASN A 317 5.50 21.16 40.54
CA ASN A 317 4.82 19.94 40.95
C ASN A 317 4.39 19.05 39.77
N ILE A 318 4.09 19.64 38.60
CA ILE A 318 3.80 18.91 37.36
C ILE A 318 5.09 18.37 36.75
N LEU A 319 6.18 19.15 36.81
CA LEU A 319 7.49 18.69 36.36
C LEU A 319 7.98 17.49 37.19
N GLU A 320 7.75 17.51 38.51
CA GLU A 320 8.01 16.36 39.39
C GLU A 320 7.18 15.15 39.00
N LEU A 321 5.87 15.30 38.82
CA LEU A 321 4.99 14.20 38.38
C LEU A 321 5.40 13.64 37.01
N LEU A 322 5.80 14.49 36.05
CA LEU A 322 6.31 14.06 34.74
C LEU A 322 7.62 13.29 34.87
N THR A 323 8.49 13.73 35.76
CA THR A 323 9.78 13.09 36.05
C THR A 323 9.57 11.74 36.74
N GLU A 324 8.61 11.65 37.66
CA GLU A 324 8.19 10.40 38.28
C GLU A 324 7.53 9.44 37.28
N CYS A 325 6.66 9.94 36.38
CA CYS A 325 6.13 9.15 35.27
C CYS A 325 7.26 8.52 34.45
N LYS A 326 8.28 9.30 34.06
CA LYS A 326 9.40 8.78 33.26
C LYS A 326 10.21 7.71 34.00
N ARG A 327 10.27 7.77 35.33
CA ARG A 327 11.04 6.84 36.17
C ARG A 327 10.29 5.56 36.58
N ASN A 328 8.96 5.55 36.52
CA ASN A 328 8.18 4.44 37.05
C ASN A 328 8.02 3.30 36.04
N ASP A 329 8.40 2.07 36.38
CA ASP A 329 8.27 0.94 35.44
C ASP A 329 6.83 0.38 35.36
N HIS A 330 5.94 0.81 36.26
CA HIS A 330 4.54 0.40 36.29
C HIS A 330 3.66 1.29 35.36
N GLN A 331 3.18 0.70 34.26
CA GLN A 331 2.34 1.38 33.26
C GLN A 331 1.08 2.04 33.84
N GLU A 332 0.42 1.38 34.79
CA GLU A 332 -0.77 1.88 35.46
C GLU A 332 -0.51 3.18 36.23
N GLU A 333 0.62 3.23 36.92
CA GLU A 333 1.00 4.37 37.73
C GLU A 333 1.49 5.54 36.86
N LYS A 334 2.22 5.23 35.78
CA LYS A 334 2.57 6.19 34.71
C LYS A 334 1.31 6.87 34.15
N TYR A 335 0.26 6.09 33.89
CA TYR A 335 -1.00 6.60 33.36
C TYR A 335 -1.79 7.44 34.35
N PHE A 336 -1.90 6.97 35.60
CA PHE A 336 -2.60 7.72 36.65
C PHE A 336 -1.94 9.10 36.88
N LYS A 337 -0.60 9.13 36.87
CA LYS A 337 0.16 10.37 36.99
C LYS A 337 0.02 11.25 35.74
N ALA A 338 0.02 10.70 34.52
CA ALA A 338 -0.26 11.45 33.28
C ALA A 338 -1.66 12.08 33.25
N VAL A 339 -2.69 11.35 33.71
CA VAL A 339 -4.06 11.86 33.86
C VAL A 339 -4.14 12.96 34.93
N ASN A 340 -3.41 12.84 36.04
CA ASN A 340 -3.35 13.90 37.05
C ASN A 340 -2.64 15.15 36.53
N ILE A 341 -1.51 14.99 35.82
CA ILE A 341 -0.81 16.09 35.13
C ILE A 341 -1.78 16.80 34.19
N PHE A 342 -2.54 16.04 33.41
CA PHE A 342 -3.56 16.55 32.50
C PHE A 342 -4.67 17.34 33.21
N ILE A 343 -5.31 16.77 34.24
CA ILE A 343 -6.39 17.42 35.00
C ILE A 343 -5.89 18.75 35.59
N TYR A 344 -4.66 18.75 36.09
CA TYR A 344 -4.04 19.93 36.67
C TYR A 344 -3.69 20.98 35.61
N THR A 345 -3.22 20.56 34.43
CA THR A 345 -2.91 21.44 33.29
C THR A 345 -4.18 22.11 32.76
N LYS A 346 -5.29 21.37 32.63
CA LYS A 346 -6.63 21.91 32.30
C LYS A 346 -7.08 22.98 33.30
N LYS A 347 -6.86 22.73 34.60
CA LYS A 347 -7.20 23.65 35.70
C LYS A 347 -6.34 24.91 35.75
N LEU A 348 -5.12 24.87 35.18
CA LEU A 348 -4.22 26.02 35.06
C LEU A 348 -4.53 26.86 33.82
N ILE A 349 -4.84 26.22 32.70
CA ILE A 349 -5.25 26.90 31.46
C ILE A 349 -6.56 27.65 31.70
N SER A 350 -7.53 27.03 32.38
CA SER A 350 -8.82 27.65 32.76
C SER A 350 -8.70 28.78 33.80
N LYS A 351 -7.51 29.05 34.33
CA LYS A 351 -7.24 30.10 35.34
C LYS A 351 -6.37 31.25 34.79
N LYS A 352 -5.77 31.10 33.61
CA LYS A 352 -4.92 32.09 32.95
C LYS A 352 -5.63 32.90 31.86
N PHE A 353 -6.90 32.59 31.63
CA PHE A 353 -7.91 33.31 30.87
C PHE A 353 -9.20 33.32 31.69
#